data_AF-A0A5K1FJJ9-F1
#
_entry.id   AF-A0A5K1FJJ9-F1
#
_cell.length_a   1.000
_cell.length_b   1.000
_cell.length_c   1.000
_cell.angle_alpha   90.00
_cell.angle_beta   90.00
_cell.angle_gamma   90.00
#
_symmetry.space_group_name_H-M   'P 1'
#
loop_
_entity.id
_entity.type
_entity.pdbx_description
1 polymer ?
#
loop_
_entity_poly.entity_id
_entity_poly.type
_entity_poly.pdbx_seq_one_letter_code
_entity_poly.pdbx_strand_id
1 'polypeptide(L)' 'LWWERFGPDCPELRKLAIRILSQTCSATGCERNWSVFQHIHSKKRNRLEHNRLNDLVYVRYNMKLRQ' A
#
# COMPACT_ATOMS: atom_id res chain seq x y z
N LEU A 1 -14.80 4.56 11.42
CA LEU A 1 -14.81 3.09 11.59
C LEU A 1 -15.52 2.68 12.88
N TRP A 2 -16.11 1.47 12.97
CA TRP A 2 -16.80 0.99 14.19
C TRP A 2 -15.92 1.05 15.44
N TRP A 3 -14.66 0.60 15.34
CA TRP A 3 -13.68 0.65 16.44
C TRP A 3 -13.28 2.06 16.88
N GLU A 4 -13.38 3.07 16.01
CA GLU A 4 -13.15 4.47 16.41
C GLU A 4 -14.31 5.00 17.25
N ARG A 5 -15.55 4.56 16.96
CA ARG A 5 -16.77 5.03 17.61
C ARG A 5 -17.08 4.29 18.91
N PHE A 6 -16.78 3.00 18.98
CA PHE A 6 -17.18 2.12 20.09
C PHE A 6 -16.00 1.47 20.84
N GLY A 7 -14.77 1.66 20.38
CA GLY A 7 -13.56 1.23 21.08
C GLY A 7 -12.88 2.21 22.08
N PRO A 8 -13.38 3.43 22.41
CA PRO A 8 -12.68 4.31 23.36
C PRO A 8 -12.42 3.66 24.73
N ASP A 9 -13.35 2.84 25.21
CA ASP A 9 -13.29 2.21 26.54
C ASP A 9 -12.24 1.09 26.63
N CYS A 10 -11.76 0.59 25.49
CA CYS A 10 -10.75 -0.46 25.38
C CYS A 10 -9.61 0.00 24.46
N PRO A 11 -8.72 0.91 24.91
CA PRO A 11 -7.75 1.58 24.03
C PRO A 11 -6.75 0.63 23.35
N GLU A 12 -6.30 -0.41 24.06
CA GLU A 12 -5.34 -1.39 23.51
C GLU A 12 -5.99 -2.32 22.49
N LEU A 13 -7.21 -2.80 22.77
CA LEU A 13 -7.97 -3.61 21.83
C LEU A 13 -8.33 -2.80 20.58
N ARG A 14 -8.73 -1.54 20.74
CA ARG A 14 -9.01 -0.62 19.63
C ARG A 14 -7.78 -0.44 18.74
N LYS A 15 -6.61 -0.18 19.32
CA LYS A 15 -5.35 -0.03 18.55
C LYS A 15 -5.05 -1.30 17.74
N LEU A 16 -5.18 -2.47 18.36
CA LEU A 16 -4.92 -3.75 17.71
C LEU A 16 -5.93 -4.00 16.58
N ALA A 17 -7.22 -3.81 16.85
CA ALA A 17 -8.28 -4.03 15.87
C ALA A 17 -8.15 -3.10 14.67
N ILE A 18 -7.87 -1.81 14.88
CA ILE A 18 -7.60 -0.86 13.80
C ILE A 18 -6.39 -1.35 13.00
N ARG A 19 -5.28 -1.71 13.65
CA ARG A 19 -4.07 -2.15 12.96
C ARG A 19 -4.29 -3.38 12.10
N ILE A 20 -5.03 -4.38 12.60
CA ILE A 20 -5.36 -5.61 11.87
C ILE A 20 -6.29 -5.30 10.70
N LEU A 21 -7.36 -4.55 10.94
CA LEU A 21 -8.37 -4.24 9.90
C LEU A 21 -7.86 -3.26 8.84
N SER A 22 -6.82 -2.48 9.16
CA SER A 22 -6.12 -1.64 8.18
C SER A 22 -5.13 -2.42 7.32
N GLN A 23 -4.84 -3.69 7.62
CA GLN A 23 -4.04 -4.53 6.72
C GLN A 23 -4.89 -4.99 5.54
N THR A 24 -4.29 -5.04 4.36
CA THR A 24 -4.92 -5.63 3.17
C THR A 24 -4.94 -7.15 3.31
N CYS A 25 -6.12 -7.77 3.33
CA CYS A 25 -6.26 -9.24 3.41
C CYS A 25 -5.88 -9.98 2.11
N SER A 26 -5.53 -9.27 1.03
CA SER A 26 -5.19 -9.89 -0.24
C SER A 26 -3.86 -9.40 -0.81
N ALA A 27 -3.15 -10.31 -1.47
CA ALA A 27 -1.96 -9.99 -2.24
C ALA A 27 -2.27 -9.19 -3.51
N THR A 28 -3.54 -8.97 -3.86
CA THR A 28 -3.98 -8.23 -5.06
C THR A 28 -3.42 -6.79 -5.09
N GLY A 29 -3.19 -6.18 -3.92
CA GLY A 29 -2.50 -4.89 -3.82
C GLY A 29 -1.04 -4.97 -4.28
N CYS A 30 -0.33 -6.03 -3.86
CA CYS A 30 1.04 -6.33 -4.26
C CYS A 30 1.14 -6.68 -5.75
N GLU A 31 0.21 -7.48 -6.29
CA GLU A 31 0.16 -7.83 -7.71
C GLU A 31 -0.04 -6.59 -8.61
N ARG A 32 -0.85 -5.62 -8.16
CA ARG A 32 -1.02 -4.34 -8.86
C ARG A 32 0.23 -3.46 -8.81
N ASN A 33 0.97 -3.47 -7.70
CA ASN A 33 2.28 -2.81 -7.64
C ASN A 33 3.29 -3.49 -8.56
N TRP A 34 3.25 -4.81 -8.66
CA TRP A 34 4.12 -5.56 -9.57
C TRP A 34 3.82 -5.27 -11.04
N SER A 35 2.56 -5.15 -11.44
CA SER A 35 2.22 -4.76 -12.81
C SER A 35 2.67 -3.35 -13.15
N VAL A 36 2.61 -2.41 -12.20
CA VAL A 36 3.19 -1.06 -12.33
C VAL A 36 4.70 -1.13 -12.47
N PHE A 37 5.37 -1.96 -11.66
CA PHE A 37 6.80 -2.19 -11.74
C PHE A 37 7.21 -2.72 -13.13
N GLN A 38 6.51 -3.73 -13.65
CA GLN A 38 6.76 -4.25 -15.00
C GLN A 38 6.48 -3.22 -16.11
N HIS A 39 5.50 -2.35 -15.93
CA HIS A 39 5.20 -1.29 -16.88
C HIS A 39 6.31 -0.22 -16.93
N ILE A 40 6.85 0.17 -15.77
CA ILE A 40 7.95 1.13 -15.68
C ILE A 40 9.25 0.48 -16.16
N HIS A 41 9.47 -0.78 -15.78
CA HIS A 41 10.65 -1.58 -16.07
C HIS A 41 10.37 -2.59 -17.19
N SER A 42 10.20 -2.07 -18.41
CA SER A 42 10.09 -2.91 -19.61
C SER A 42 11.46 -3.09 -20.28
N LYS A 43 11.65 -4.17 -21.06
CA LYS A 43 12.90 -4.42 -21.82
C LYS A 43 13.34 -3.24 -22.70
N LYS A 44 12.42 -2.33 -23.08
CA LYS A 44 12.67 -1.13 -23.87
C LYS A 44 12.95 0.14 -23.02
N ARG A 45 12.63 0.14 -21.72
CA ARG A 45 12.78 1.27 -20.76
C ARG A 45 13.54 0.85 -19.50
N ASN A 46 14.66 0.15 -19.66
CA ASN A 46 15.42 -0.44 -18.55
C ASN A 46 16.56 0.44 -17.99
N ARG A 47 16.52 1.76 -18.21
CA ARG A 47 17.62 2.69 -17.87
C ARG A 47 17.48 3.36 -16.49
N LEU A 48 16.55 2.90 -15.66
CA LEU A 48 16.30 3.49 -14.34
C LEU A 48 17.06 2.73 -13.27
N GLU A 49 17.82 3.46 -12.46
CA GLU A 49 18.41 2.96 -11.23
C GLU A 49 17.34 2.39 -10.29
N HIS A 50 17.65 1.29 -9.61
CA HIS A 50 16.71 0.55 -8.76
C HIS A 50 16.04 1.45 -7.70
N ASN A 51 16.79 2.39 -7.13
CA ASN A 51 16.27 3.34 -6.15
C ASN A 51 15.18 4.25 -6.73
N ARG A 52 15.41 4.83 -7.92
CA ARG A 52 14.43 5.69 -8.60
C ARG A 52 13.15 4.92 -8.99
N LEU A 53 13.30 3.65 -9.30
CA LEU A 53 12.17 2.77 -9.62
C LEU A 53 11.28 2.54 -8.38
N ASN A 54 11.88 2.25 -7.23
CA ASN A 54 11.15 2.12 -5.98
C ASN A 54 10.41 3.41 -5.60
N ASP A 55 11.05 4.57 -5.77
CA ASP A 55 10.42 5.88 -5.53
C ASP A 55 9.20 6.09 -6.43
N LEU A 56 9.31 5.76 -7.73
CA LEU A 56 8.20 5.88 -8.69
C LEU A 56 7.02 4.96 -8.35
N VAL A 57 7.30 3.72 -7.97
CA VAL A 57 6.25 2.77 -7.53
C VAL A 57 5.60 3.27 -6.25
N TYR A 58 6.37 3.74 -5.28
CA TYR A 58 5.86 4.29 -4.02
C TYR A 58 4.95 5.50 -4.26
N VAL A 59 5.39 6.48 -5.07
CA VAL A 59 4.58 7.66 -5.38
C VAL A 59 3.29 7.26 -6.10
N ARG A 60 3.37 6.39 -7.11
CA ARG A 60 2.18 5.96 -7.88
C ARG A 60 1.19 5.16 -7.04
N TYR A 61 1.68 4.31 -6.14
CA TYR A 61 0.84 3.56 -5.20
C TYR A 61 0.13 4.49 -4.22
N ASN A 62 0.86 5.42 -3.59
CA ASN A 62 0.28 6.38 -2.65
C ASN A 62 -0.69 7.36 -3.31
N MET A 63 -0.42 7.81 -4.54
CA MET A 63 -1.39 8.63 -5.28
C MET A 63 -2.71 7.88 -5.48
N LYS A 64 -2.66 6.57 -5.76
CA LYS A 64 -3.86 5.75 -5.94
C LYS A 64 -4.62 5.49 -4.64
N LEU A 65 -3.92 5.41 -3.50
CA LEU A 65 -4.56 5.27 -2.19
C LEU A 65 -5.20 6.57 -1.67
N ARG A 66 -4.81 7.71 -2.23
CA ARG A 66 -5.34 9.04 -1.85
C ARG A 66 -6.54 9.48 -2.72
N GLN A 67 -6.84 8.78 -3.81
CA GLN A 67 -8.07 8.91 -4.59
C GLN A 67 -9.17 8.06 -3.95
#